data_AF-A0A6B3HIL4-F1
#
_entry.id   AF-A0A6B3HIL4-F1
#
_cell.length_a   1.000
_cell.length_b   1.000
_cell.length_c   1.000
_cell.angle_alpha   90.00
_cell.angle_beta   90.00
_cell.angle_gamma   90.00
#
_symmetry.space_group_name_H-M   'P 1'
#
loop_
_entity.id
_entity.type
_entity.pdbx_description
1 polymer ?
#
loop_
_entity_poly.entity_id
_entity_poly.type
_entity_poly.pdbx_seq_one_letter_code
_entity_poly.pdbx_strand_id
1 'polypeptide(L)'
;CVGVAKCRTEAAPGAGVMCPSFRATGEEAHSTRGRARLLHEMLAGEVITDGWRSTEVRDALDLCLSCKGCRSDCPVGVDMAT
;
A
#
# COMPACT_ATOMS: atom_id res chain seq x y z
N CYS A 1 -2.05 7.82 6.16
CA CYS A 1 -2.68 7.79 4.81
C CYS A 1 -4.02 8.52 4.88
N VAL A 2 -4.35 9.38 3.91
CA VAL A 2 -5.59 10.19 3.92
C VAL A 2 -6.63 9.74 2.88
N GLY A 3 -6.48 8.56 2.29
CA GLY A 3 -7.50 7.94 1.45
C GLY A 3 -7.68 8.51 0.03
N VAL A 4 -6.99 9.59 -0.35
CA VAL A 4 -7.13 10.26 -1.67
C VAL A 4 -6.68 9.44 -2.88
N ALA A 5 -6.15 8.24 -2.68
CA ALA A 5 -5.83 7.28 -3.73
C ALA A 5 -4.88 7.75 -4.86
N LYS A 6 -4.15 8.86 -4.67
CA LYS A 6 -3.15 9.38 -5.66
C LYS A 6 -2.11 8.32 -6.08
N CYS A 7 -1.77 7.41 -5.17
CA CYS A 7 -0.87 6.26 -5.43
C CYS A 7 -1.35 5.27 -6.49
N ARG A 8 -2.59 5.42 -6.98
CA ARG A 8 -3.18 4.66 -8.09
C ARG A 8 -3.16 5.54 -9.35
N THR A 9 -1.99 5.85 -9.88
CA THR A 9 -1.90 6.59 -11.15
C THR A 9 -2.55 5.81 -12.30
N GLU A 10 -3.57 6.38 -12.94
CA GLU A 10 -4.15 5.86 -14.19
C GLU A 10 -3.35 6.28 -15.44
N ALA A 11 -2.29 7.07 -15.24
CA ALA A 11 -1.45 7.56 -16.33
C ALA A 11 -0.70 6.42 -17.05
N ALA A 12 -0.32 6.69 -18.31
CA ALA A 12 0.39 5.77 -19.18
C ALA A 12 1.62 5.13 -18.49
N PRO A 13 1.98 3.88 -18.85
CA PRO A 13 3.16 3.20 -18.32
C PRO A 13 4.40 4.11 -18.40
N GLY A 14 5.00 4.41 -17.24
CA GLY A 14 6.19 5.28 -17.13
C GLY A 14 5.93 6.75 -16.77
N ALA A 15 4.67 7.23 -16.81
CA ALA A 15 4.34 8.63 -16.54
C ALA A 15 4.17 8.99 -15.05
N GLY A 16 4.40 8.04 -14.13
CA GLY A 16 4.26 8.28 -12.70
C GLY A 16 4.87 7.18 -11.82
N VAL A 17 5.21 7.55 -10.59
CA VAL A 17 5.67 6.63 -9.57
C VAL A 17 4.46 5.90 -8.98
N MET A 18 4.49 4.58 -8.98
CA MET A 18 3.40 3.72 -8.49
C MET A 18 4.02 2.51 -7.81
N CYS A 19 3.30 1.89 -6.88
CA CYS A 19 3.73 0.59 -6.35
C CYS A 19 3.80 -0.46 -7.48
N PRO A 20 4.97 -1.10 -7.73
CA PRO A 20 5.11 -2.08 -8.80
C PRO A 20 4.17 -3.28 -8.67
N SER A 21 3.92 -3.73 -7.43
CA SER A 21 2.98 -4.82 -7.16
C SER A 21 1.56 -4.44 -7.56
N PHE A 22 1.10 -3.23 -7.22
CA PHE A 22 -0.23 -2.75 -7.65
C PHE A 22 -0.33 -2.64 -9.17
N ARG A 23 0.73 -2.18 -9.84
CA ARG A 23 0.77 -2.11 -11.31
C ARG A 23 0.63 -3.50 -11.96
N ALA A 24 1.23 -4.52 -11.35
CA ALA A 24 1.21 -5.88 -11.86
C ALA A 24 -0.13 -6.59 -11.56
N THR A 25 -0.68 -6.41 -10.37
CA THR A 25 -1.85 -7.17 -9.90
C THR A 25 -3.18 -6.45 -10.12
N GLY A 26 -3.20 -5.11 -10.12
CA GLY A 26 -4.43 -4.30 -10.06
C GLY A 26 -5.15 -4.34 -8.70
N GLU A 27 -4.76 -5.24 -7.80
CA GLU A 27 -5.37 -5.46 -6.49
C GLU A 27 -5.05 -4.36 -5.49
N GLU A 28 -6.08 -3.74 -4.91
CA GLU A 28 -5.93 -2.58 -4.02
C GLU A 28 -5.03 -2.86 -2.82
N ALA A 29 -5.06 -4.07 -2.27
CA ALA A 29 -4.24 -4.48 -1.13
C ALA A 29 -2.73 -4.27 -1.38
N HIS A 30 -2.30 -4.28 -2.64
CA HIS A 30 -0.91 -4.07 -3.02
C HIS A 30 -0.56 -2.62 -3.36
N SER A 31 -1.51 -1.69 -3.29
CA SER A 31 -1.28 -0.24 -3.42
C SER A 31 -0.71 0.34 -2.12
N THR A 32 -0.06 1.51 -2.17
CA THR A 32 0.37 2.22 -0.95
C THR A 32 -0.79 2.51 -0.02
N ARG A 33 -1.95 2.90 -0.57
CA ARG A 33 -3.16 3.16 0.20
C ARG A 33 -3.68 1.89 0.85
N GLY A 34 -3.76 0.79 0.11
CA GLY A 34 -4.25 -0.50 0.59
C GLY A 34 -3.38 -1.05 1.72
N ARG A 35 -2.05 -1.05 1.53
CA ARG A 35 -1.11 -1.48 2.58
C ARG A 35 -1.23 -0.63 3.85
N ALA A 36 -1.30 0.69 3.70
CA ALA A 36 -1.49 1.59 4.84
C ALA A 36 -2.84 1.38 5.54
N ARG A 37 -3.90 1.06 4.78
CA ARG A 37 -5.23 0.74 5.31
C ARG A 37 -5.22 -0.56 6.12
N LEU A 38 -4.62 -1.62 5.58
CA LEU A 38 -4.52 -2.92 6.24
C LEU A 38 -3.68 -2.84 7.52
N LEU A 39 -2.53 -2.16 7.49
CA LEU A 39 -1.75 -1.92 8.70
C LEU A 39 -2.52 -1.10 9.74
N HIS A 40 -3.27 -0.08 9.31
CA HIS A 40 -4.11 0.69 10.22
C HIS A 40 -5.19 -0.19 10.87
N GLU A 41 -5.88 -1.03 10.10
CA GLU A 41 -6.88 -1.96 10.65
C GLU A 41 -6.29 -2.96 11.63
N MET A 42 -5.13 -3.52 11.31
CA MET A 42 -4.40 -4.42 12.20
C MET A 42 -4.03 -3.75 13.52
N LEU A 43 -3.61 -2.48 13.48
CA LEU A 43 -3.26 -1.71 14.67
C LEU A 43 -4.48 -1.26 15.48
N ALA A 44 -5.60 -0.96 14.81
CA ALA A 44 -6.86 -0.62 15.45
C ALA A 44 -7.49 -1.84 16.16
N GLY A 45 -7.35 -3.04 15.56
CA GLY A 45 -7.83 -4.28 16.14
C GLY A 45 -9.36 -4.47 16.09
N GLU A 46 -10.07 -3.66 15.31
CA GLU A 46 -11.53 -3.73 15.18
C GLU A 46 -11.97 -4.69 14.06
N VAL A 47 -11.37 -4.59 12.87
CA VAL A 47 -11.68 -5.47 11.73
C VAL A 47 -10.63 -6.58 11.58
N ILE A 48 -9.33 -6.25 11.67
CA ILE A 48 -8.25 -7.25 11.65
C ILE A 48 -7.85 -7.54 13.08
N THR A 49 -8.37 -8.64 13.63
CA THR A 49 -8.20 -9.01 15.04
C THR A 49 -7.00 -9.92 15.30
N ASP A 50 -6.51 -10.64 14.28
CA ASP A 50 -5.36 -11.54 14.39
C ASP A 50 -4.00 -10.81 14.49
N GLY A 51 -4.03 -9.47 14.46
CA GLY A 51 -2.85 -8.62 14.60
C GLY A 51 -1.74 -9.02 13.62
N TRP A 52 -0.53 -9.16 14.13
CA TRP A 52 0.66 -9.55 13.35
C TRP A 52 0.59 -10.96 12.73
N ARG A 53 -0.41 -11.77 13.09
CA ARG A 53 -0.65 -13.08 12.47
C ARG A 53 -1.62 -13.02 11.29
N SER A 54 -2.18 -11.85 10.97
CA SER A 54 -3.08 -11.65 9.83
C SER A 54 -2.42 -12.04 8.51
N THR A 55 -3.07 -12.94 7.79
CA THR A 55 -2.68 -13.33 6.43
C THR A 55 -2.90 -12.21 5.44
N GLU A 56 -3.94 -11.39 5.61
CA GLU A 56 -4.25 -10.26 4.73
C GLU A 56 -3.14 -9.20 4.76
N VAL A 57 -2.65 -8.87 5.96
CA VAL A 57 -1.53 -7.93 6.13
C VAL A 57 -0.25 -8.55 5.57
N ARG A 58 0.02 -9.83 5.88
CA ARG A 58 1.17 -10.56 5.36
C ARG A 58 1.19 -10.55 3.83
N ASP A 59 0.12 -10.98 3.19
CA ASP A 59 0.01 -11.11 1.73
C ASP A 59 0.13 -9.74 1.06
N ALA A 60 -0.45 -8.71 1.66
CA ALA A 60 -0.22 -7.35 1.21
C ALA A 60 1.28 -7.05 1.21
N LEU A 61 1.96 -7.19 2.36
CA LEU A 61 3.38 -6.87 2.56
C LEU A 61 4.36 -7.74 1.77
N ASP A 62 4.02 -8.99 1.45
CA ASP A 62 4.91 -9.95 0.79
C ASP A 62 5.37 -9.48 -0.61
N LEU A 63 4.49 -8.78 -1.33
CA LEU A 63 4.83 -8.17 -2.63
C LEU A 63 5.48 -6.77 -2.53
N CYS A 64 5.82 -6.30 -1.32
CA CYS A 64 6.51 -5.01 -1.16
C CYS A 64 7.98 -5.14 -1.55
N LEU A 65 8.38 -4.49 -2.65
CA LEU A 65 9.78 -4.48 -3.09
C LEU A 65 10.66 -3.43 -2.39
N SER A 66 10.13 -2.74 -1.37
CA SER A 66 10.81 -1.63 -0.68
C SER A 66 11.43 -0.57 -1.61
N CYS A 67 10.82 -0.36 -2.79
CA CYS A 67 11.31 0.54 -3.84
C CYS A 67 11.21 2.04 -3.51
N LYS A 68 10.65 2.40 -2.35
CA LYS A 68 10.44 3.78 -1.87
C LYS A 68 9.55 4.69 -2.73
N GLY A 69 8.93 4.17 -3.79
CA GLY A 69 8.01 4.98 -4.63
C GLY A 69 6.80 5.53 -3.87
N CYS A 70 6.34 4.81 -2.84
CA CYS A 70 5.26 5.22 -1.95
C CYS A 70 5.49 6.60 -1.30
N ARG A 71 6.72 6.87 -0.85
CA ARG A 71 7.07 8.14 -0.19
C ARG A 71 7.05 9.32 -1.17
N SER A 72 7.49 9.10 -2.41
CA SER A 72 7.56 10.15 -3.43
C SER A 72 6.19 10.55 -3.97
N ASP A 73 5.27 9.59 -4.13
CA ASP A 73 3.98 9.84 -4.77
C ASP A 73 2.87 10.24 -3.76
N CYS A 74 3.04 9.90 -2.48
CA CYS A 74 2.06 10.24 -1.44
C CYS A 74 2.20 11.71 -1.00
N PRO A 75 1.14 12.54 -1.09
CA PRO A 75 1.21 13.96 -0.72
C PRO A 75 1.41 14.20 0.79
N VAL A 76 1.14 13.17 1.60
CA VAL A 76 1.33 13.19 3.07
C VAL A 76 2.51 12.33 3.51
N GLY A 77 3.37 11.91 2.58
CA GLY A 77 4.64 11.25 2.90
C GLY A 77 4.53 9.84 3.51
N VAL A 78 3.52 9.05 3.13
CA VAL A 78 3.44 7.64 3.57
C VAL A 78 4.66 6.87 3.04
N ASP A 79 5.43 6.27 3.94
CA ASP A 79 6.58 5.42 3.64
C ASP A 79 6.30 3.99 4.09
N MET A 80 6.19 3.07 3.13
CA MET A 80 5.95 1.64 3.38
C MET A 80 7.24 0.81 3.31
N ALA A 81 8.35 1.43 2.93
CA ALA A 81 9.62 0.77 2.67
C ALA A 81 10.56 0.82 3.89
N THR A 82 10.02 1.17 5.06
CA THR A 82 10.69 1.28 6.35
C THR A 82 9.83 0.55 7.38
#